data_AF-A0A7V3FUI7-F1
#
_entry.id   AF-A0A7V3FUI7-F1
#
_cell.length_a   1.000
_cell.length_b   1.000
_cell.length_c   1.000
_cell.angle_alpha   90.00
_cell.angle_beta   90.00
_cell.angle_gamma   90.00
#
_symmetry.space_group_name_H-M   'P 1'
#
loop_
_entity.id
_entity.type
_entity.pdbx_description
1 polymer ?
#
loop_
_entity_poly.entity_id
_entity_poly.type
_entity_poly.pdbx_seq_one_letter_code
_entity_poly.pdbx_strand_id
1 'polypeptide(L)'
;DMVMSFGPGTKLGTDLPYDRPGKVPSVKYYDKVFGKNGWRSNTIVSLGIGQAELLLMPLQMANVVATIANRGYYYIPHTVKGIGNEKEIDKKFKEKVYVGVQNQEAYTNVIDGMQRCFDAGTAYYSRVPGVVACGKTGTAENPHGKSHAVFMAFAPREKPQIVIACLIENAGFGGTWSAPIVSLMMEKYITGKVTRPELEKKMEAVDLIQGKNLITTEFH
;
A
#
# COMPACT_ATOMS: atom_id res chain seq x y z
N ASP A 1 -11.41 10.78 11.96
CA ASP A 1 -12.13 11.28 10.78
C ASP A 1 -11.25 11.44 9.55
N MET A 2 -10.19 12.26 9.59
CA MET A 2 -9.30 12.45 8.43
C MET A 2 -8.81 11.14 7.80
N VAL A 3 -8.27 10.22 8.60
CA VAL A 3 -7.85 8.88 8.15
C VAL A 3 -8.98 8.10 7.47
N MET A 4 -10.20 8.18 8.00
CA MET A 4 -11.36 7.46 7.45
C MET A 4 -11.80 8.02 6.10
N SER A 5 -11.60 9.32 5.85
CA SER A 5 -11.92 9.91 4.54
C SER A 5 -11.09 9.33 3.38
N PHE A 6 -9.93 8.73 3.67
CA PHE A 6 -9.09 8.04 2.68
C PHE A 6 -9.53 6.58 2.45
N GLY A 7 -10.56 6.07 3.15
CA GLY A 7 -11.06 4.70 3.05
C GLY A 7 -10.84 3.81 4.30
N PRO A 8 -9.69 3.85 5.00
CA PRO A 8 -9.48 3.10 6.24
C PRO A 8 -10.64 3.17 7.25
N GLY A 9 -11.00 2.05 7.88
CA GLY A 9 -12.12 2.03 8.84
C GLY A 9 -13.51 2.10 8.22
N THR A 10 -13.60 2.10 6.88
CA THR A 10 -14.86 2.18 6.14
C THR A 10 -14.94 1.11 5.05
N LYS A 11 -16.16 0.76 4.65
CA LYS A 11 -16.39 -0.03 3.44
C LYS A 11 -16.18 0.89 2.23
N LEU A 12 -15.33 0.50 1.29
CA LEU A 12 -15.03 1.33 0.12
C LEU A 12 -16.19 1.37 -0.90
N GLY A 13 -17.11 0.40 -0.85
CA GLY A 13 -18.19 0.25 -1.82
C GLY A 13 -17.75 -0.49 -3.09
N THR A 14 -16.67 -1.28 -3.02
CA THR A 14 -16.13 -2.05 -4.14
C THR A 14 -17.07 -3.16 -4.60
N ASP A 15 -16.91 -3.62 -5.84
CA ASP A 15 -17.59 -4.80 -6.38
C ASP A 15 -16.89 -6.13 -6.01
N LEU A 16 -15.77 -6.06 -5.31
CA LEU A 16 -15.05 -7.22 -4.81
C LEU A 16 -15.79 -7.87 -3.62
N PRO A 17 -15.76 -9.21 -3.52
CA PRO A 17 -16.25 -9.88 -2.32
C PRO A 17 -15.40 -9.46 -1.11
N TYR A 18 -16.02 -9.40 0.07
CA TYR A 18 -15.37 -9.09 1.34
C TYR A 18 -14.85 -7.64 1.52
N ASP A 19 -15.62 -6.64 1.07
CA ASP A 19 -15.44 -5.24 1.47
C ASP A 19 -15.68 -5.05 2.98
N ARG A 20 -14.61 -5.21 3.75
CA ARG A 20 -14.60 -5.10 5.21
C ARG A 20 -13.91 -3.79 5.60
N PRO A 21 -14.43 -3.09 6.62
CA PRO A 21 -13.93 -1.77 6.99
C PRO A 21 -12.53 -1.77 7.64
N GLY A 22 -11.98 -2.92 8.04
CA GLY A 22 -10.81 -2.93 8.91
C GLY A 22 -11.15 -2.38 10.31
N LYS A 23 -10.17 -1.78 10.99
CA LYS A 23 -10.35 -1.17 12.32
C LYS A 23 -9.55 0.13 12.40
N VAL A 24 -10.25 1.26 12.54
CA VAL A 24 -9.67 2.54 12.96
C VAL A 24 -10.17 2.81 14.38
N PRO A 25 -9.28 2.77 15.40
CA PRO A 25 -9.67 2.99 16.79
C PRO A 25 -10.31 4.36 17.01
N SER A 26 -11.32 4.43 17.88
CA SER A 26 -12.01 5.66 18.26
C SER A 26 -11.75 6.05 19.71
N VAL A 27 -12.05 7.30 20.09
CA VAL A 27 -12.02 7.73 21.50
C VAL A 27 -12.82 6.78 22.39
N LYS A 28 -14.04 6.41 21.96
CA LYS A 28 -14.90 5.45 22.66
C LYS A 28 -14.25 4.08 22.83
N TYR A 29 -13.47 3.62 21.85
CA TYR A 29 -12.74 2.36 21.95
C TYR A 29 -11.67 2.44 23.06
N TYR A 30 -10.84 3.49 23.05
CA TYR A 30 -9.80 3.64 24.07
C TYR A 30 -10.37 3.86 25.46
N ASP A 31 -11.45 4.64 25.60
CA ASP A 31 -12.11 4.83 26.89
C ASP A 31 -12.71 3.53 27.44
N LYS A 32 -13.16 2.63 26.56
CA LYS A 32 -13.65 1.30 26.96
C LYS A 32 -12.52 0.38 27.42
N VAL A 33 -11.37 0.41 26.75
CA VAL A 33 -10.24 -0.51 27.03
C VAL A 33 -9.40 -0.03 28.21
N PHE A 34 -9.15 1.28 28.31
CA PHE A 34 -8.21 1.87 29.28
C PHE A 34 -8.91 2.70 30.39
N GLY A 35 -10.24 2.73 30.40
CA GLY A 35 -11.03 3.57 31.29
C GLY A 35 -11.19 5.00 30.78
N LYS A 36 -11.98 5.81 31.49
CA LYS A 36 -12.27 7.21 31.11
C LYS A 36 -10.98 8.02 30.88
N ASN A 37 -10.93 8.78 29.79
CA ASN A 37 -9.74 9.52 29.33
C ASN A 37 -8.59 8.58 28.91
N GLY A 38 -8.96 7.42 28.37
CA GLY A 38 -8.05 6.43 27.83
C GLY A 38 -7.42 6.89 26.51
N TRP A 39 -8.07 7.81 25.79
CA TRP A 39 -7.50 8.50 24.64
C TRP A 39 -6.48 9.56 25.11
N ARG A 40 -5.21 9.20 25.13
CA ARG A 40 -4.10 10.08 25.54
C ARG A 40 -2.84 9.80 24.72
N SER A 41 -1.92 10.76 24.67
CA SER A 41 -0.75 10.72 23.77
C SER A 41 0.03 9.40 23.81
N ASN A 42 0.26 8.83 25.00
CA ASN A 42 0.99 7.57 25.16
C ASN A 42 0.25 6.33 24.60
N THR A 43 -1.08 6.38 24.48
CA THR A 43 -1.89 5.26 23.95
C THR A 43 -2.11 5.32 22.45
N ILE A 44 -2.03 6.52 21.86
CA ILE A 44 -2.38 6.74 20.43
C ILE A 44 -1.17 7.03 19.54
N VAL A 45 0.01 7.29 20.12
CA VAL A 45 1.21 7.67 19.34
C VAL A 45 1.58 6.62 18.28
N SER A 46 1.41 5.34 18.61
CA SER A 46 1.65 4.21 17.70
C SER A 46 0.69 4.20 16.49
N LEU A 47 -0.50 4.78 16.60
CA LEU A 47 -1.42 4.90 15.46
C LEU A 47 -0.84 5.78 14.35
N GLY A 48 -0.03 6.79 14.71
CA GLY A 48 0.59 7.70 13.76
C GLY A 48 1.59 7.03 12.81
N ILE A 49 2.13 5.87 13.20
CA ILE A 49 3.03 5.05 12.38
C ILE A 49 2.33 3.81 11.79
N GLY A 50 1.02 3.69 12.00
CA GLY A 50 0.21 2.58 11.49
C GLY A 50 0.31 1.29 12.30
N GLN A 51 0.68 1.37 13.58
CA GLN A 51 0.79 0.21 14.49
C GLN A 51 -0.39 0.15 15.49
N ALA A 52 -0.29 -0.78 16.45
CA ALA A 52 -1.25 -1.06 17.51
C ALA A 52 -2.61 -1.55 16.97
N GLU A 53 -3.72 -0.92 17.36
CA GLU A 53 -5.06 -1.44 17.05
C GLU A 53 -5.60 -1.03 15.67
N LEU A 54 -4.76 -0.37 14.84
CA LEU A 54 -5.07 -0.07 13.45
C LEU A 54 -4.98 -1.35 12.61
N LEU A 55 -6.09 -1.71 11.95
CA LEU A 55 -6.15 -2.83 11.02
C LEU A 55 -6.63 -2.35 9.66
N LEU A 56 -5.84 -2.57 8.61
CA LEU A 56 -6.17 -2.18 7.24
C LEU A 56 -6.17 -3.40 6.33
N MET A 57 -7.08 -3.39 5.35
CA MET A 57 -7.04 -4.34 4.24
C MET A 57 -6.06 -3.87 3.17
N PRO A 58 -5.35 -4.76 2.45
CA PRO A 58 -4.45 -4.38 1.35
C PRO A 58 -5.12 -3.47 0.30
N LEU A 59 -6.41 -3.69 0.01
CA LEU A 59 -7.18 -2.83 -0.90
C LEU A 59 -7.33 -1.39 -0.36
N GLN A 60 -7.54 -1.22 0.95
CA GLN A 60 -7.59 0.11 1.58
C GLN A 60 -6.21 0.78 1.53
N MET A 61 -5.12 0.03 1.69
CA MET A 61 -3.76 0.56 1.56
C MET A 61 -3.48 1.06 0.14
N ALA A 62 -3.87 0.29 -0.88
CA ALA A 62 -3.81 0.71 -2.27
C ALA A 62 -4.65 1.97 -2.52
N ASN A 63 -5.85 2.05 -1.92
CA ASN A 63 -6.73 3.22 -2.05
C ASN A 63 -6.10 4.50 -1.44
N VAL A 64 -5.44 4.39 -0.28
CA VAL A 64 -4.71 5.52 0.32
C VAL A 64 -3.62 6.02 -0.63
N VAL A 65 -2.82 5.11 -1.21
CA VAL A 65 -1.76 5.49 -2.14
C VAL A 65 -2.32 6.05 -3.45
N ALA A 66 -3.42 5.50 -3.96
CA ALA A 66 -4.12 6.05 -5.12
C ALA A 66 -4.63 7.47 -4.84
N THR A 67 -5.17 7.72 -3.64
CA THR A 67 -5.60 9.06 -3.21
C THR A 67 -4.45 10.06 -3.18
N ILE A 68 -3.28 9.64 -2.68
CA ILE A 68 -2.07 10.47 -2.63
C ILE A 68 -1.59 10.77 -4.06
N ALA A 69 -1.50 9.73 -4.92
CA ALA A 69 -1.10 9.88 -6.31
C ALA A 69 -2.03 10.82 -7.09
N ASN A 70 -3.33 10.76 -6.81
CA ASN A 70 -4.36 11.64 -7.38
C ASN A 70 -4.46 13.01 -6.70
N ARG A 71 -3.69 13.26 -5.63
CA ARG A 71 -3.65 14.53 -4.89
C ARG A 71 -5.00 14.96 -4.29
N GLY A 72 -5.69 14.01 -3.63
CA GLY A 72 -6.83 14.33 -2.76
C GLY A 72 -8.19 13.77 -3.18
N TYR A 73 -8.21 12.82 -4.12
CA TYR A 73 -9.42 12.07 -4.44
C TYR A 73 -9.10 10.63 -4.87
N TYR A 74 -10.07 9.74 -4.77
CA TYR A 74 -10.01 8.41 -5.36
C TYR A 74 -11.30 8.09 -6.10
N TYR A 75 -11.24 7.10 -6.96
CA TYR A 75 -12.42 6.41 -7.48
C TYR A 75 -12.58 5.12 -6.69
N ILE A 76 -13.82 4.71 -6.43
CA ILE A 76 -14.08 3.45 -5.73
C ILE A 76 -13.41 2.30 -6.50
N PRO A 77 -12.49 1.53 -5.88
CA PRO A 77 -11.83 0.42 -6.53
C PRO A 77 -12.84 -0.62 -7.00
N HIS A 78 -12.70 -1.10 -8.23
CA HIS A 78 -13.63 -2.07 -8.83
C HIS A 78 -12.92 -2.93 -9.87
N THR A 79 -13.50 -4.08 -10.17
CA THR A 79 -12.98 -5.06 -11.13
C THR A 79 -13.79 -5.11 -12.42
N VAL A 80 -15.10 -4.84 -12.35
CA VAL A 80 -16.00 -4.89 -13.51
C VAL A 80 -15.70 -3.73 -14.46
N LYS A 81 -15.21 -4.05 -15.66
CA LYS A 81 -14.94 -3.04 -16.72
C LYS A 81 -16.16 -2.70 -17.58
N GLY A 82 -17.24 -3.47 -17.46
CA GLY A 82 -18.48 -3.32 -18.22
C GLY A 82 -19.35 -4.56 -18.16
N ILE A 83 -20.66 -4.37 -18.11
CA ILE A 83 -21.67 -5.44 -18.16
C ILE A 83 -22.42 -5.33 -19.49
N GLY A 84 -22.64 -6.48 -20.15
CA GLY A 84 -23.33 -6.55 -21.44
C GLY A 84 -22.55 -5.92 -22.60
N ASN A 85 -23.22 -5.75 -23.73
CA ASN A 85 -22.61 -5.22 -24.97
C ASN A 85 -22.28 -3.73 -24.87
N GLU A 86 -23.03 -2.98 -24.06
CA GLU A 86 -22.86 -1.54 -23.86
C GLU A 86 -21.72 -1.22 -22.87
N LYS A 87 -21.15 -2.25 -22.21
CA LYS A 87 -20.07 -2.12 -21.22
C LYS A 87 -20.39 -1.09 -20.13
N GLU A 88 -21.64 -1.08 -19.67
CA GLU A 88 -22.06 -0.19 -18.61
C GLU A 88 -21.47 -0.61 -17.27
N ILE A 89 -21.09 0.38 -16.45
CA ILE A 89 -20.69 0.20 -15.06
C ILE A 89 -21.43 1.23 -14.21
N ASP A 90 -21.68 0.87 -12.95
CA ASP A 90 -22.31 1.75 -11.96
C ASP A 90 -21.57 3.10 -11.90
N LYS A 91 -22.34 4.20 -11.92
CA LYS A 91 -21.82 5.57 -11.93
C LYS A 91 -20.90 5.86 -10.76
N LYS A 92 -21.14 5.23 -9.60
CA LYS A 92 -20.29 5.40 -8.40
C LYS A 92 -18.81 5.06 -8.64
N PHE A 93 -18.52 4.18 -9.61
CA PHE A 93 -17.15 3.79 -9.95
C PHE A 93 -16.44 4.82 -10.85
N LYS A 94 -17.19 5.78 -11.41
CA LYS A 94 -16.68 6.87 -12.26
C LYS A 94 -16.64 8.22 -11.55
N GLU A 95 -17.19 8.31 -10.35
CA GLU A 95 -17.28 9.55 -9.57
C GLU A 95 -16.08 9.70 -8.63
N LYS A 96 -15.58 10.94 -8.53
CA LYS A 96 -14.47 11.26 -7.63
C LYS A 96 -14.98 11.37 -6.19
N VAL A 97 -14.35 10.62 -5.29
CA VAL A 97 -14.54 10.77 -3.85
C VAL A 97 -13.38 11.63 -3.31
N TYR A 98 -13.70 12.85 -2.90
CA TYR A 98 -12.72 13.78 -2.33
C TYR A 98 -12.51 13.51 -0.84
N VAL A 99 -11.25 13.56 -0.41
CA VAL A 99 -10.88 13.33 1.00
C VAL A 99 -10.84 14.64 1.80
N GLY A 100 -10.74 14.57 3.13
CA GLY A 100 -10.76 15.76 3.98
C GLY A 100 -9.56 16.70 3.83
N VAL A 101 -8.48 16.24 3.17
CA VAL A 101 -7.26 17.03 2.94
C VAL A 101 -7.26 17.56 1.52
N GLN A 102 -7.30 18.89 1.36
CA GLN A 102 -7.31 19.58 0.06
C GLN A 102 -6.05 20.45 -0.17
N ASN A 103 -5.03 20.31 0.70
CA ASN A 103 -3.78 21.03 0.57
C ASN A 103 -2.85 20.32 -0.44
N GLN A 104 -2.65 20.94 -1.60
CA GLN A 104 -1.82 20.40 -2.68
C GLN A 104 -0.32 20.35 -2.32
N GLU A 105 0.17 21.31 -1.54
CA GLU A 105 1.56 21.33 -1.07
C GLU A 105 1.84 20.14 -0.15
N ALA A 106 0.88 19.80 0.72
CA ALA A 106 1.00 18.62 1.58
C ALA A 106 1.15 17.33 0.75
N TYR A 107 0.39 17.18 -0.34
CA TYR A 107 0.56 16.04 -1.25
C TYR A 107 1.92 16.05 -1.94
N THR A 108 2.40 17.21 -2.40
CA THR A 108 3.74 17.31 -3.00
C THR A 108 4.82 16.87 -2.02
N ASN A 109 4.79 17.36 -0.78
CA ASN A 109 5.77 17.00 0.25
C ASN A 109 5.75 15.49 0.57
N VAL A 110 4.56 14.88 0.64
CA VAL A 110 4.42 13.44 0.84
C VAL A 110 4.97 12.67 -0.36
N ILE A 111 4.65 13.07 -1.59
CA ILE A 111 5.13 12.44 -2.82
C ILE A 111 6.65 12.54 -2.94
N ASP A 112 7.24 13.68 -2.58
CA ASP A 112 8.70 13.85 -2.53
C ASP A 112 9.34 12.89 -1.52
N GLY A 113 8.76 12.77 -0.33
CA GLY A 113 9.19 11.77 0.65
C GLY A 113 9.08 10.34 0.13
N MET A 114 8.01 10.02 -0.60
CA MET A 114 7.81 8.71 -1.23
C MET A 114 8.79 8.46 -2.38
N GLN A 115 9.17 9.46 -3.18
CA GLN A 115 10.21 9.31 -4.19
C GLN A 115 11.57 9.05 -3.54
N ARG A 116 11.90 9.77 -2.46
CA ARG A 116 13.14 9.57 -1.72
C ARG A 116 13.32 8.15 -1.19
N CYS A 117 12.23 7.39 -0.99
CA CYS A 117 12.29 5.97 -0.65
C CYS A 117 13.05 5.15 -1.71
N PHE A 118 12.89 5.49 -3.00
CA PHE A 118 13.60 4.90 -4.12
C PHE A 118 14.94 5.59 -4.42
N ASP A 119 15.05 6.91 -4.23
CA ASP A 119 16.27 7.62 -4.62
C ASP A 119 17.43 7.43 -3.64
N ALA A 120 17.13 7.34 -2.35
CA ALA A 120 18.14 7.26 -1.29
C ALA A 120 17.65 6.50 -0.04
N GLY A 121 16.54 5.78 -0.14
CA GLY A 121 15.85 5.19 0.99
C GLY A 121 15.81 3.67 0.96
N THR A 122 14.85 3.12 1.70
CA THR A 122 14.71 1.67 1.94
C THR A 122 14.38 0.85 0.68
N ALA A 123 14.00 1.48 -0.43
CA ALA A 123 13.73 0.85 -1.71
C ALA A 123 14.78 1.22 -2.79
N TYR A 124 15.95 1.71 -2.39
CA TYR A 124 17.02 2.15 -3.30
C TYR A 124 17.39 1.13 -4.39
N TYR A 125 17.53 -0.13 -4.01
CA TYR A 125 17.86 -1.22 -4.93
C TYR A 125 16.67 -1.69 -5.79
N SER A 126 15.47 -1.13 -5.58
CA SER A 126 14.25 -1.44 -6.32
C SER A 126 13.86 -0.33 -7.31
N ARG A 127 14.78 0.60 -7.64
CA ARG A 127 14.54 1.61 -8.69
C ARG A 127 14.22 0.96 -10.03
N VAL A 128 13.28 1.56 -10.75
CA VAL A 128 12.87 1.13 -12.09
C VAL A 128 13.57 2.02 -13.12
N PRO A 129 14.41 1.45 -14.01
CA PRO A 129 15.09 2.24 -15.05
C PRO A 129 14.09 3.02 -15.90
N GLY A 130 14.33 4.32 -16.07
CA GLY A 130 13.48 5.20 -16.88
C GLY A 130 12.09 5.53 -16.30
N VAL A 131 11.77 5.06 -15.09
CA VAL A 131 10.48 5.32 -14.43
C VAL A 131 10.70 5.88 -13.04
N VAL A 132 10.23 7.11 -12.82
CA VAL A 132 10.22 7.71 -11.48
C VAL A 132 9.04 7.12 -10.69
N ALA A 133 9.34 6.30 -9.69
CA ALA A 133 8.36 5.68 -8.80
C ALA A 133 8.36 6.35 -7.42
N CYS A 134 7.21 6.33 -6.76
CA CYS A 134 7.02 6.88 -5.42
C CYS A 134 6.45 5.78 -4.53
N GLY A 135 7.07 5.49 -3.40
CA GLY A 135 6.63 4.39 -2.54
C GLY A 135 7.03 4.53 -1.09
N LYS A 136 6.57 3.56 -0.29
CA LYS A 136 6.87 3.49 1.14
C LYS A 136 6.91 2.05 1.61
N THR A 137 8.02 1.72 2.28
CA THR A 137 8.17 0.47 3.03
C THR A 137 7.41 0.54 4.34
N GLY A 138 6.70 -0.54 4.65
CA GLY A 138 6.12 -0.84 5.94
C GLY A 138 6.65 -2.17 6.48
N THR A 139 6.53 -2.34 7.79
CA THR A 139 6.78 -3.60 8.49
C THR A 139 5.58 -3.81 9.40
N ALA A 140 4.76 -4.83 9.14
CA ALA A 140 3.67 -5.18 10.05
C ALA A 140 4.18 -6.23 11.03
N GLU A 141 4.19 -5.91 12.32
CA GLU A 141 4.71 -6.82 13.35
C GLU A 141 3.83 -8.06 13.46
N ASN A 142 4.47 -9.23 13.55
CA ASN A 142 3.81 -10.49 13.82
C ASN A 142 4.34 -11.03 15.16
N PRO A 143 3.52 -11.09 16.23
CA PRO A 143 3.94 -11.64 17.52
C PRO A 143 4.34 -13.12 17.48
N HIS A 144 3.90 -13.84 16.45
CA HIS A 144 4.05 -15.29 16.33
C HIS A 144 5.15 -15.70 15.31
N GLY A 145 5.94 -14.76 14.81
CA GLY A 145 6.97 -15.07 13.81
C GLY A 145 7.67 -13.84 13.25
N LYS A 146 8.18 -13.96 12.03
CA LYS A 146 8.75 -12.81 11.31
C LYS A 146 7.66 -11.79 11.01
N SER A 147 8.00 -10.51 11.13
CA SER A 147 7.15 -9.42 10.64
C SER A 147 6.79 -9.61 9.17
N HIS A 148 5.66 -9.06 8.74
CA HIS A 148 5.25 -9.09 7.35
C HIS A 148 5.92 -7.95 6.57
N ALA A 149 6.40 -8.29 5.37
CA ALA A 149 7.01 -7.34 4.46
C ALA A 149 5.91 -6.59 3.72
N VAL A 150 5.86 -5.27 3.89
CA VAL A 150 4.87 -4.41 3.26
C VAL A 150 5.56 -3.38 2.38
N PHE A 151 5.06 -3.21 1.17
CA PHE A 151 5.47 -2.11 0.31
C PHE A 151 4.30 -1.61 -0.51
N MET A 152 4.16 -0.30 -0.59
CA MET A 152 3.15 0.33 -1.44
C MET A 152 3.84 1.36 -2.31
N ALA A 153 3.50 1.39 -3.60
CA ALA A 153 4.07 2.34 -4.53
C ALA A 153 3.10 2.69 -5.65
N PHE A 154 3.35 3.84 -6.27
CA PHE A 154 2.74 4.23 -7.54
C PHE A 154 3.81 4.71 -8.52
N ALA A 155 3.49 4.58 -9.80
CA ALA A 155 4.35 5.08 -10.87
C ALA A 155 3.54 5.33 -12.15
N PRO A 156 4.05 6.17 -13.08
CA PRO A 156 5.09 7.18 -12.86
C PRO A 156 4.65 8.30 -11.89
N ARG A 157 5.59 9.04 -11.30
CA ARG A 157 5.32 10.14 -10.35
C ARG A 157 4.35 11.20 -10.92
N GLU A 158 4.63 11.71 -12.12
CA GLU A 158 3.94 12.89 -12.66
C GLU A 158 2.58 12.56 -13.29
N LYS A 159 2.46 11.39 -13.93
CA LYS A 159 1.21 10.88 -14.48
C LYS A 159 1.00 9.45 -14.00
N PRO A 160 0.51 9.26 -12.75
CA PRO A 160 0.35 7.93 -12.17
C PRO A 160 -0.53 7.03 -13.05
N GLN A 161 -0.03 5.82 -13.35
CA GLN A 161 -0.72 4.83 -14.17
C GLN A 161 -1.04 3.55 -13.41
N ILE A 162 -0.29 3.27 -12.35
CA ILE A 162 -0.46 2.07 -11.52
C ILE A 162 -0.17 2.39 -10.05
N VAL A 163 -0.94 1.75 -9.17
CA VAL A 163 -0.67 1.66 -7.73
C VAL A 163 -0.62 0.19 -7.37
N ILE A 164 0.38 -0.21 -6.58
CA ILE A 164 0.50 -1.57 -6.06
C ILE A 164 0.73 -1.49 -4.55
N ALA A 165 -0.08 -2.23 -3.80
CA ALA A 165 0.17 -2.54 -2.39
C ALA A 165 0.48 -4.04 -2.29
N CYS A 166 1.66 -4.37 -1.77
CA CYS A 166 2.15 -5.73 -1.61
C CYS A 166 2.37 -6.01 -0.12
N LEU A 167 1.77 -7.10 0.36
CA LEU A 167 1.96 -7.66 1.68
C LEU A 167 2.46 -9.09 1.49
N ILE A 168 3.58 -9.41 2.12
CA ILE A 168 4.13 -10.77 2.13
C ILE A 168 4.25 -11.19 3.59
N GLU A 169 3.44 -12.17 3.97
CA GLU A 169 3.43 -12.69 5.33
C GLU A 169 4.77 -13.33 5.68
N ASN A 170 5.19 -13.14 6.93
CA ASN A 170 6.39 -13.74 7.53
C ASN A 170 7.72 -13.53 6.76
N ALA A 171 7.79 -12.51 5.90
CA ALA A 171 8.95 -12.27 5.03
C ALA A 171 9.97 -11.26 5.60
N GLY A 172 9.68 -10.61 6.72
CA GLY A 172 10.56 -9.63 7.35
C GLY A 172 10.49 -8.25 6.69
N PHE A 173 11.60 -7.76 6.15
CA PHE A 173 11.71 -6.37 5.69
C PHE A 173 11.13 -6.14 4.30
N GLY A 174 10.29 -5.10 4.17
CA GLY A 174 9.64 -4.76 2.91
C GLY A 174 10.60 -4.38 1.77
N GLY A 175 11.76 -3.80 2.08
CA GLY A 175 12.80 -3.46 1.11
C GLY A 175 13.48 -4.68 0.47
N THR A 176 13.44 -5.84 1.15
CA THR A 176 14.09 -7.07 0.69
C THR A 176 13.23 -7.84 -0.31
N TRP A 177 11.90 -7.84 -0.10
CA TRP A 177 10.98 -8.71 -0.84
C TRP A 177 9.88 -7.95 -1.57
N SER A 178 9.03 -7.23 -0.83
CA SER A 178 7.87 -6.56 -1.43
C SER A 178 8.27 -5.40 -2.36
N ALA A 179 9.32 -4.64 -2.03
CA ALA A 179 9.80 -3.54 -2.88
C ALA A 179 10.32 -4.02 -4.25
N PRO A 180 11.22 -5.02 -4.34
CA PRO A 180 11.69 -5.50 -5.64
C PRO A 180 10.57 -6.14 -6.46
N ILE A 181 9.68 -6.94 -5.85
CA ILE A 181 8.52 -7.52 -6.54
C ILE A 181 7.62 -6.43 -7.13
N VAL A 182 7.25 -5.44 -6.31
CA VAL A 182 6.43 -4.30 -6.77
C VAL A 182 7.13 -3.54 -7.90
N SER A 183 8.45 -3.34 -7.80
CA SER A 183 9.21 -2.65 -8.84
C SER A 183 9.21 -3.40 -10.18
N LEU A 184 9.28 -4.73 -10.17
CA LEU A 184 9.22 -5.55 -11.38
C LEU A 184 7.83 -5.51 -12.01
N MET A 185 6.77 -5.59 -11.19
CA MET A 185 5.39 -5.46 -11.65
C MET A 185 5.11 -4.09 -12.28
N MET A 186 5.59 -3.00 -11.66
CA MET A 186 5.45 -1.65 -12.22
C MET A 186 6.21 -1.50 -13.54
N GLU A 187 7.44 -2.00 -13.62
CA GLU A 187 8.24 -1.97 -14.86
C GLU A 187 7.52 -2.69 -16.00
N LYS A 188 7.05 -3.92 -15.73
CA LYS A 188 6.32 -4.72 -16.71
C LYS A 188 5.04 -4.04 -17.17
N TYR A 189 4.28 -3.45 -16.25
CA TYR A 189 3.04 -2.74 -16.58
C TYR A 189 3.29 -1.50 -17.44
N ILE A 190 4.29 -0.69 -17.10
CA ILE A 190 4.55 0.60 -17.75
C ILE A 190 5.28 0.42 -19.09
N THR A 191 6.25 -0.49 -19.16
CA THR A 191 7.12 -0.65 -20.33
C THR A 191 6.78 -1.86 -21.21
N GLY A 192 5.89 -2.74 -20.73
CA GLY A 192 5.52 -3.99 -21.38
C GLY A 192 6.52 -5.13 -21.18
N LYS A 193 7.68 -4.90 -20.56
CA LYS A 193 8.72 -5.92 -20.32
C LYS A 193 9.47 -5.68 -19.01
N VAL A 194 10.21 -6.69 -18.56
CA VAL A 194 11.18 -6.57 -17.47
C VAL A 194 12.58 -6.50 -18.08
N THR A 195 13.37 -5.48 -17.71
CA THR A 195 14.75 -5.29 -18.19
C THR A 195 15.80 -5.62 -17.13
N ARG A 196 15.36 -6.16 -15.99
CA ARG A 196 16.19 -6.52 -14.82
C ARG A 196 16.11 -8.03 -14.54
N PRO A 197 16.57 -8.91 -15.47
CA PRO A 197 16.38 -10.36 -15.39
C PRO A 197 17.01 -11.01 -14.16
N GLU A 198 18.14 -10.49 -13.67
CA GLU A 198 18.78 -11.01 -12.45
C GLU A 198 17.91 -10.78 -11.21
N LEU A 199 17.24 -9.63 -11.13
CA LEU A 199 16.32 -9.34 -10.03
C LEU A 199 15.06 -10.19 -10.14
N GLU A 200 14.52 -10.34 -11.36
CA GLU A 200 13.36 -11.21 -11.63
C GLU A 200 13.65 -12.66 -11.23
N LYS A 201 14.74 -13.23 -11.74
CA LYS A 201 15.19 -14.58 -11.38
C LYS A 201 15.39 -14.74 -9.88
N LYS A 202 16.00 -13.75 -9.21
CA LYS A 202 16.16 -13.77 -7.76
C LYS A 202 14.81 -13.82 -7.04
N MET A 203 13.80 -13.07 -7.50
CA MET A 203 12.48 -13.06 -6.85
C MET A 203 11.69 -14.35 -7.14
N GLU A 204 11.80 -14.91 -8.34
CA GLU A 204 11.18 -16.19 -8.70
C GLU A 204 11.82 -17.39 -7.99
N ALA A 205 13.10 -17.26 -7.63
CA ALA A 205 13.85 -18.28 -6.91
C ALA A 205 13.40 -18.49 -5.47
N VAL A 206 12.61 -17.61 -4.86
CA VAL A 206 12.35 -17.69 -3.43
C VAL A 206 10.97 -18.23 -3.12
N ASP A 207 10.94 -19.34 -2.40
CA ASP A 207 9.75 -19.82 -1.70
C ASP A 207 9.63 -19.06 -0.37
N LEU A 208 8.84 -17.99 -0.38
CA LEU A 208 8.57 -17.18 0.80
C LEU A 208 7.57 -17.82 1.78
N ILE A 209 6.89 -18.90 1.37
CA ILE A 209 5.99 -19.67 2.23
C ILE A 209 6.80 -20.60 3.12
N GLN A 210 7.77 -21.31 2.54
CA GLN A 210 8.67 -22.21 3.28
C GLN A 210 9.97 -21.56 3.74
N GLY A 211 10.23 -20.32 3.31
CA GLY A 211 11.48 -19.62 3.58
C GLY A 211 12.69 -20.34 2.96
N LYS A 212 12.57 -20.82 1.71
CA LYS A 212 13.64 -21.53 0.99
C LYS A 212 14.04 -20.78 -0.28
N ASN A 213 15.31 -20.85 -0.63
CA ASN A 213 15.78 -20.44 -1.95
C ASN A 213 15.85 -21.68 -2.85
N LEU A 214 15.12 -21.66 -3.96
CA LEU A 214 15.01 -22.74 -4.94
C LEU A 214 16.24 -22.83 -5.86
N ILE A 215 17.14 -21.83 -5.81
CA ILE A 215 18.35 -21.77 -6.64
C ILE A 215 19.63 -22.06 -5.83
N THR A 216 19.66 -21.84 -4.51
CA THR A 216 20.83 -22.15 -3.66
C THR A 216 20.43 -22.71 -2.29
N THR A 217 21.13 -23.74 -1.83
CA THR A 217 20.91 -24.42 -0.54
C THR A 217 21.35 -23.63 0.69
N GLU A 218 21.91 -22.43 0.55
CA GLU A 218 22.42 -21.63 1.68
C GLU A 218 21.88 -20.20 1.69
N PHE A 219 21.58 -19.72 2.90
CA PHE A 219 21.21 -18.34 3.22
C PHE A 219 22.44 -17.61 3.77
N HIS A 220 22.79 -16.46 3.19
CA HIS A 220 23.62 -15.41 3.81
C HIS A 220 22.87 -14.09 3.76
#